data_AF-A0A7X9H823-F1
#
_entry.id   AF-A0A7X9H823-F1
#
_cell.length_a   1.000
_cell.length_b   1.000
_cell.length_c   1.000
_cell.angle_alpha   90.00
_cell.angle_beta   90.00
_cell.angle_gamma   90.00
#
_symmetry.space_group_name_H-M   'P 1'
#
loop_
_entity.id
_entity.type
_entity.pdbx_description
1 polymer ?
#
loop_
_entity_poly.entity_id
_entity_poly.type
_entity_poly.pdbx_seq_one_letter_code
_entity_poly.pdbx_strand_id
1 'polypeptide(L)' 'MRVDQFAEQLKMVSLVGGEGRFREVNGIYICDLLSWVMSHAKSGEAWITIHTHIN' A
#
# COMPACT_ATOMS: atom_id res chain seq x y z
N MET A 1 1.21 3.89 -11.53
CA MET A 1 2.14 2.74 -11.64
C MET A 1 1.45 1.54 -11.03
N ARG A 2 1.54 0.37 -11.64
CA ARG A 2 0.82 -0.80 -11.11
C ARG A 2 1.45 -1.34 -9.82
N VAL A 3 0.64 -1.99 -8.99
CA VAL A 3 1.08 -2.60 -7.72
C VAL A 3 2.21 -3.62 -7.93
N ASP A 4 2.17 -4.42 -9.00
CA ASP A 4 3.24 -5.38 -9.36
C ASP A 4 4.60 -4.68 -9.59
N GLN A 5 4.60 -3.65 -10.42
CA GLN A 5 5.79 -2.85 -10.73
C GLN A 5 6.33 -2.12 -9.50
N PHE A 6 5.43 -1.58 -8.68
CA PHE A 6 5.80 -0.91 -7.43
C PHE A 6 6.51 -1.86 -6.46
N ALA A 7 5.98 -3.08 -6.31
CA ALA A 7 6.59 -4.10 -5.45
C ALA A 7 7.95 -4.56 -5.98
N GLU A 8 8.09 -4.76 -7.30
CA GLU A 8 9.36 -5.15 -7.93
C GLU A 8 10.46 -4.09 -7.73
N GLN A 9 10.14 -2.81 -7.94
CA GLN A 9 11.09 -1.71 -7.78
C GLN A 9 11.64 -1.60 -6.35
N LEU A 10 10.77 -1.83 -5.37
CA LEU A 10 11.11 -1.74 -3.95
C LEU A 10 11.57 -3.08 -3.35
N LYS A 11 11.70 -4.12 -4.19
CA LYS A 11 12.09 -5.48 -3.77
C LYS A 11 11.21 -6.02 -2.65
N MET A 12 9.92 -5.73 -2.71
CA MET A 12 8.93 -6.18 -1.74
C MET A 12 8.46 -7.61 -2.04
N VAL A 13 8.05 -8.32 -1.00
CA VAL A 13 7.40 -9.64 -1.12
C VAL A 13 5.90 -9.45 -0.97
N SER A 14 5.13 -9.80 -2.02
CA SER A 14 3.67 -9.76 -1.93
C SER A 14 3.16 -10.91 -1.06
N LEU A 15 2.52 -10.58 0.06
CA LEU A 15 1.92 -11.57 0.96
C LEU A 15 0.56 -12.06 0.45
N VAL A 16 -0.10 -11.27 -0.40
CA VAL A 16 -1.43 -11.56 -0.95
C VAL A 16 -1.36 -11.46 -2.47
N GLY A 17 -1.94 -12.45 -3.16
CA GLY A 17 -2.05 -12.49 -4.62
C GLY A 17 -3.42 -12.05 -5.15
N GLY A 18 -3.61 -12.11 -6.46
CA GLY A 18 -4.91 -11.92 -7.12
C GLY A 18 -4.96 -10.71 -8.04
N GLU A 19 -6.18 -10.34 -8.47
CA GLU A 19 -6.41 -9.26 -9.44
C GLU A 19 -5.96 -7.87 -8.95
N GLY A 20 -5.75 -7.71 -7.64
CA GLY A 20 -5.28 -6.47 -7.03
C GLY A 20 -3.89 -6.01 -7.50
N ARG A 21 -3.07 -6.91 -8.05
CA ARG A 21 -1.71 -6.60 -8.54
C ARG A 21 -1.68 -5.66 -9.75
N PHE A 22 -2.79 -5.58 -10.49
CA PHE A 22 -2.89 -4.73 -11.68
C PHE A 22 -3.52 -3.36 -11.39
N ARG A 23 -3.87 -3.06 -10.14
CA ARG A 23 -4.40 -1.74 -9.76
C ARG A 23 -3.32 -0.68 -9.91
N GLU A 24 -3.74 0.52 -10.27
CA GLU A 24 -2.88 1.69 -10.32
C GLU A 24 -2.64 2.27 -8.92
N VAL A 25 -1.38 2.53 -8.60
CA VAL A 25 -0.91 3.33 -7.48
C VAL A 25 -0.64 4.74 -8.00
N ASN A 26 -1.40 5.71 -7.48
CA ASN A 26 -1.38 7.11 -7.89
C ASN A 26 -0.61 8.02 -6.91
N GLY A 27 -0.26 7.50 -5.75
CA GLY A 27 0.46 8.21 -4.70
C GLY A 27 0.74 7.29 -3.51
N ILE A 28 1.35 7.84 -2.47
CA ILE A 28 1.69 7.12 -1.25
C ILE A 28 1.24 7.97 -0.06
N TYR A 29 0.58 7.32 0.90
CA TYR A 29 0.25 7.91 2.19
C TYR A 29 0.96 7.13 3.29
N ILE A 30 1.80 7.80 4.08
CA ILE A 30 2.59 7.18 5.15
C ILE A 30 2.02 7.62 6.49
N CYS A 31 1.48 6.68 7.27
CA CYS A 31 0.98 6.95 8.61
C CYS A 31 0.66 5.64 9.33
N ASP A 32 0.99 5.54 10.61
CA ASP A 32 0.70 4.30 11.35
C ASP A 32 -0.75 4.22 11.82
N LEU A 33 -1.38 5.36 12.09
CA LEU A 33 -2.71 5.43 12.65
C LEU A 33 -3.78 5.27 11.55
N LEU A 34 -4.40 4.09 11.48
CA LEU A 34 -5.44 3.78 10.49
C LEU A 34 -6.56 4.82 10.46
N SER A 35 -7.03 5.31 11.62
CA SER A 35 -8.10 6.33 11.65
C SER A 35 -7.70 7.62 10.94
N TRP A 36 -6.42 7.98 10.98
CA TRP A 36 -5.91 9.17 10.30
C TRP A 36 -5.83 8.96 8.78
N VAL A 37 -5.37 7.77 8.36
CA VAL A 37 -5.30 7.37 6.94
C VAL A 37 -6.69 7.40 6.32
N MET A 38 -7.68 6.83 7.00
CA MET A 38 -9.07 6.78 6.51
C MET A 38 -9.68 8.16 6.26
N SER A 39 -9.23 9.20 6.98
CA SER A 39 -9.74 10.57 6.84
C SER A 39 -8.95 11.45 5.87
N HIS A 40 -7.70 11.10 5.54
CA HIS A 40 -6.79 12.01 4.82
C HIS A 40 -6.15 11.41 3.57
N ALA A 41 -6.05 10.09 3.47
CA ALA A 41 -5.51 9.43 2.28
C ALA A 41 -6.46 9.63 1.09
N LYS A 42 -5.89 9.82 -0.09
CA LYS A 42 -6.67 9.97 -1.32
C LYS A 42 -6.92 8.61 -1.95
N SER A 43 -8.00 8.54 -2.74
CA SER A 43 -8.32 7.34 -3.50
C SER A 43 -7.16 6.95 -4.44
N GLY A 44 -6.77 5.67 -4.40
CA GLY A 44 -5.67 5.13 -5.20
C GLY A 44 -4.27 5.37 -4.64
N GLU A 45 -4.12 5.94 -3.43
CA GLU A 45 -2.84 5.99 -2.74
C GLU A 45 -2.51 4.64 -2.07
N ALA A 46 -1.24 4.23 -2.16
CA ALA A 46 -0.73 3.11 -1.40
C ALA A 46 -0.46 3.55 0.05
N TRP A 47 -0.98 2.80 1.02
CA TRP A 47 -0.77 3.06 2.43
C TRP A 47 0.47 2.32 2.94
N ILE A 48 1.42 3.06 3.51
CA ILE A 48 2.60 2.51 4.20
C ILE A 48 2.45 2.75 5.70
N THR A 49 2.60 1.69 6.49
CA THR A 49 2.46 1.67 7.95
C THR A 49 3.47 0.71 8.56
N ILE A 50 3.84 0.94 9.81
CA ILE A 50 4.62 0.01 10.61
C ILE A 50 3.66 -0.94 11.33
N HIS A 51 3.71 -2.22 10.97
CA HIS A 51 2.93 -3.26 11.64
C HIS A 51 3.78 -3.89 12.75
N THR A 52 3.79 -3.29 13.94
CA THR A 52 4.56 -3.81 15.09
C THR A 52 3.94 -5.05 15.72
N HIS A 53 2.62 -5.22 15.58
CA HIS A 53 1.89 -6.39 16.04
C HIS A 53 1.49 -7.24 14.84
N ILE A 54 2.43 -8.04 14.34
CA ILE A 54 2.11 -9.12 13.40
C ILE A 54 1.21 -10.10 14.20
N ASN A 55 -0.10 -10.02 13.97
CA ASN A 55 -1.06 -10.98 14.54
C ASN A 55 -0.67 -12.42 14.20
#